data_AF-A0A3C0B9B4-F1
#
_entry.id   AF-A0A3C0B9B4-F1
#
_cell.length_a   1.000
_cell.length_b   1.000
_cell.length_c   1.000
_cell.angle_alpha   90.00
_cell.angle_beta   90.00
_cell.angle_gamma   90.00
#
_symmetry.space_group_name_H-M   'P 1'
#
loop_
_entity.id
_entity.type
_entity.pdbx_description
1 polymer ?
#
loop_
_entity_poly.entity_id
_entity_poly.type
_entity_poly.pdbx_seq_one_letter_code
_entity_poly.pdbx_strand_id
1 'polypeptide(L)'
;KGVMLTHSNYVVNVQQSLTLMDIPPTYRTLAILPWDHCFAHTACLYCFMAKGASVASVQAGKTGNETLKNIPKNISEIKPNLLMSVPALSKTFRKSIESGIAKKGKFVNWLFNLGLRTAYAHNDMGINRGKGWRILLKPLYSLFDKVLFAKVRQGFGGELDFFIGGGALLDSELQRFFLAIGMPVCQGYGLSESSPVISSNSLKNLKIGTSGKLVKPLDL
;
A
#
# COMPACT_ATOMS: atom_id res chain seq x y z
N LYS A 1 11.44 23.09 10.89
CA LYS A 1 12.90 22.86 10.80
C LYS A 1 13.19 22.39 9.38
N GLY A 2 14.18 22.97 8.68
CA GLY A 2 14.62 22.47 7.38
C GLY A 2 15.69 21.41 7.58
N VAL A 3 15.44 20.18 7.14
CA VAL A 3 16.44 19.10 7.23
C VAL A 3 17.35 19.22 6.01
N MET A 4 18.64 19.44 6.25
CA MET A 4 19.65 19.51 5.18
C MET A 4 20.04 18.09 4.76
N LEU A 5 19.71 17.72 3.52
CA LEU A 5 20.05 16.43 2.93
C LEU A 5 20.90 16.64 1.68
N THR A 6 21.98 15.88 1.55
CA THR A 6 22.81 15.85 0.35
C THR A 6 22.23 14.90 -0.70
N HIS A 7 22.67 14.99 -1.95
CA HIS A 7 22.35 14.00 -2.98
C HIS A 7 22.77 12.58 -2.57
N SER A 8 23.96 12.44 -1.98
CA SER A 8 24.46 11.14 -1.51
C SER A 8 23.53 10.51 -0.47
N ASN A 9 22.91 11.32 0.40
CA ASN A 9 21.94 10.80 1.37
C ASN A 9 20.74 10.15 0.67
N TYR A 10 20.16 10.78 -0.35
CA TYR A 10 19.06 10.20 -1.12
C TYR A 10 19.49 8.98 -1.93
N VAL A 11 20.64 9.03 -2.62
CA VAL A 11 21.13 7.91 -3.45
C VAL A 11 21.34 6.66 -2.59
N VAL A 12 22.01 6.80 -1.44
CA VAL A 12 22.23 5.68 -0.52
C VAL A 12 20.90 5.19 0.04
N ASN A 13 19.98 6.07 0.44
CA ASN A 13 18.69 5.63 0.97
C ASN A 13 17.79 4.95 -0.08
N VAL A 14 17.90 5.32 -1.36
CA VAL A 14 17.25 4.60 -2.47
C VAL A 14 17.82 3.19 -2.60
N GLN A 15 19.14 3.04 -2.63
CA GLN A 15 19.80 1.73 -2.69
C GLN A 15 19.38 0.85 -1.50
N GLN A 16 19.39 1.43 -0.30
CA GLN A 16 18.91 0.82 0.94
C GLN A 16 17.43 0.41 0.85
N SER A 17 16.54 1.29 0.39
CA SER A 17 15.10 1.02 0.26
C SER A 17 14.81 -0.13 -0.70
N LEU A 18 15.56 -0.22 -1.80
CA LEU A 18 15.46 -1.29 -2.80
C LEU A 18 15.93 -2.66 -2.28
N THR A 19 16.53 -2.75 -1.09
CA THR A 19 16.79 -4.04 -0.42
C THR A 19 15.55 -4.64 0.23
N LEU A 20 14.52 -3.83 0.49
CA LEU A 20 13.27 -4.27 1.11
C LEU A 20 12.19 -4.56 0.07
N MET A 21 12.20 -3.86 -1.05
CA MET A 21 11.14 -3.89 -2.06
C MET A 21 11.69 -4.18 -3.44
N ASP A 22 11.00 -5.04 -4.18
CA ASP A 22 11.30 -5.31 -5.58
C ASP A 22 10.35 -4.48 -6.45
N ILE A 23 10.91 -3.70 -7.36
CA ILE A 23 10.19 -2.83 -8.29
C ILE A 23 10.67 -3.22 -9.69
N PRO A 24 9.94 -4.10 -10.39
CA PRO A 24 10.19 -4.40 -11.79
C PRO A 24 10.10 -3.14 -12.66
N PRO A 25 10.85 -3.06 -13.79
CA PRO A 25 10.72 -1.95 -14.74
C PRO A 25 9.30 -1.81 -15.32
N THR A 26 8.51 -2.88 -15.30
CA THR A 26 7.10 -2.88 -15.74
C THR A 26 6.15 -2.22 -14.74
N TYR A 27 6.60 -1.95 -13.51
CA TYR A 27 5.74 -1.36 -12.49
C TYR A 27 5.37 0.08 -12.81
N ARG A 28 4.14 0.42 -12.43
CA ARG A 28 3.57 1.76 -12.50
C ARG A 28 3.14 2.20 -11.11
N THR A 29 3.39 3.46 -10.78
CA THR A 29 2.82 4.11 -9.59
C THR A 29 2.15 5.43 -9.94
N LEU A 30 1.25 5.88 -9.06
CA LEU A 30 0.65 7.20 -9.11
C LEU A 30 1.12 7.98 -7.89
N ALA A 31 1.77 9.13 -8.12
CA ALA A 31 2.26 10.03 -7.10
C ALA A 31 1.10 10.81 -6.47
N ILE A 32 0.39 10.15 -5.53
CA ILE A 32 -0.76 10.72 -4.81
C ILE A 32 -0.32 11.61 -3.63
N LEU A 33 0.81 11.28 -3.01
CA LEU A 33 1.34 12.04 -1.88
C LEU A 33 1.99 13.35 -2.36
N PRO A 34 1.99 14.42 -1.52
CA PRO A 34 2.69 15.66 -1.83
C PRO A 34 4.16 15.39 -2.16
N TRP A 35 4.64 16.01 -3.24
CA TRP A 35 5.99 15.74 -3.76
C TRP A 35 7.07 16.31 -2.86
N ASP A 36 6.77 17.36 -2.11
CA ASP A 36 7.61 17.99 -1.09
C ASP A 36 7.92 17.08 0.12
N HIS A 37 7.26 15.93 0.24
CA HIS A 37 7.53 14.97 1.30
C HIS A 37 8.69 14.03 0.93
N CYS A 38 9.73 13.95 1.78
CA CYS A 38 10.90 13.08 1.57
C CYS A 38 10.55 11.60 1.30
N PHE A 39 9.48 11.08 1.93
CA PHE A 39 8.94 9.74 1.63
C PHE A 39 8.49 9.60 0.17
N ALA A 40 7.83 10.61 -0.39
CA ALA A 40 7.44 10.62 -1.80
C ALA A 40 8.68 10.69 -2.70
N HIS A 41 9.65 11.55 -2.39
CA HIS A 41 10.92 11.59 -3.11
C HIS A 41 11.57 10.20 -3.21
N THR A 42 11.81 9.54 -2.08
CA THR A 42 12.54 8.26 -2.07
C THR A 42 11.71 7.10 -2.58
N ALA A 43 10.54 6.83 -1.98
CA ALA A 43 9.77 5.62 -2.26
C ALA A 43 8.93 5.68 -3.54
N CYS A 44 8.51 6.88 -3.99
CA CYS A 44 7.75 7.07 -5.22
C CYS A 44 8.67 7.41 -6.40
N LEU A 45 9.42 8.51 -6.30
CA LEU A 45 10.11 9.07 -7.46
C LEU A 45 11.42 8.35 -7.72
N TYR A 46 12.34 8.37 -6.76
CA TYR A 46 13.72 7.94 -6.97
C TYR A 46 13.87 6.42 -7.02
N CYS A 47 13.14 5.65 -6.21
CA CYS A 47 13.15 4.18 -6.32
C CYS A 47 12.62 3.70 -7.68
N PHE A 48 11.56 4.32 -8.21
CA PHE A 48 11.02 3.95 -9.52
C PHE A 48 11.98 4.36 -10.64
N MET A 49 12.53 5.58 -10.57
CA MET A 49 13.53 6.06 -11.52
C MET A 49 14.76 5.14 -11.55
N ALA A 50 15.30 4.76 -10.38
CA ALA A 50 16.45 3.87 -10.26
C ALA A 50 16.22 2.46 -10.84
N LYS A 51 14.94 2.03 -10.93
CA LYS A 51 14.57 0.70 -11.42
C LYS A 51 14.01 0.73 -12.86
N GLY A 52 13.98 1.90 -13.50
CA GLY A 52 13.40 2.07 -14.84
C GLY A 52 11.89 1.85 -14.89
N ALA A 53 11.21 2.02 -13.74
CA ALA A 53 9.77 1.89 -13.61
C ALA A 53 9.06 3.23 -13.87
N SER A 54 7.75 3.19 -14.07
CA SER A 54 6.97 4.37 -14.48
C SER A 54 6.29 5.07 -13.31
N VAL A 55 6.36 6.40 -13.29
CA VAL A 55 5.66 7.26 -12.33
C VAL A 55 4.68 8.16 -13.07
N ALA A 56 3.41 8.12 -12.66
CA ALA A 56 2.40 9.08 -13.10
C ALA A 56 2.13 10.11 -12.01
N SER A 57 1.81 11.35 -12.39
CA SER A 57 1.31 12.37 -11.46
C SER A 57 -0.21 12.35 -11.42
N VAL A 58 -0.80 12.69 -10.28
CA VAL A 58 -2.22 13.06 -10.24
C VAL A 58 -2.43 14.30 -11.10
N GLN A 59 -3.49 14.28 -11.91
CA GLN A 59 -3.86 15.42 -12.73
C GLN A 59 -4.23 16.61 -11.84
N ALA A 60 -3.52 17.73 -11.98
CA ALA A 60 -3.80 18.94 -11.22
C ALA A 60 -5.17 19.53 -11.62
N GLY A 61 -5.98 19.86 -10.63
CA GLY A 61 -7.18 20.69 -10.79
C GLY A 61 -6.89 22.17 -10.51
N LYS A 62 -7.92 23.03 -10.61
CA LYS A 62 -7.79 24.46 -10.26
C LYS A 62 -7.60 24.67 -8.75
N THR A 63 -8.07 23.72 -7.95
CA THR A 63 -7.95 23.71 -6.49
C THR A 63 -7.41 22.37 -6.00
N GLY A 64 -6.86 22.32 -4.79
CA GLY A 64 -6.41 21.06 -4.18
C GLY A 64 -7.52 20.00 -4.11
N ASN A 65 -8.75 20.41 -3.84
CA ASN A 65 -9.91 19.50 -3.82
C ASN A 65 -10.23 18.93 -5.21
N GLU A 66 -10.08 19.72 -6.27
CA GLU A 66 -10.24 19.21 -7.63
C GLU A 66 -9.14 18.19 -7.98
N THR A 67 -7.88 18.45 -7.59
CA THR A 67 -6.79 17.48 -7.75
C THR A 67 -7.11 16.16 -7.04
N LEU A 68 -7.62 16.20 -5.80
CA LEU A 68 -7.99 14.98 -5.06
C LEU A 68 -9.13 14.19 -5.75
N LYS A 69 -10.08 14.88 -6.41
CA LYS A 69 -11.17 14.23 -7.16
C LYS A 69 -10.67 13.47 -8.39
N ASN A 70 -9.50 13.81 -8.92
CA ASN A 70 -8.92 13.12 -10.08
C ASN A 70 -8.27 11.78 -9.71
N ILE A 71 -7.94 11.55 -8.43
CA ILE A 71 -7.24 10.33 -7.96
C ILE A 71 -7.93 9.03 -8.44
N PRO A 72 -9.24 8.80 -8.23
CA PRO A 72 -9.86 7.54 -8.64
C PRO A 72 -9.82 7.32 -10.16
N LYS A 73 -9.97 8.40 -10.94
CA LYS A 73 -9.90 8.37 -12.40
C LYS A 73 -8.48 8.01 -12.85
N ASN A 74 -7.47 8.69 -12.33
CA ASN A 74 -6.08 8.42 -12.69
C ASN A 74 -5.62 7.04 -12.23
N ILE A 75 -6.08 6.54 -11.08
CA ILE A 75 -5.82 5.15 -10.68
C ILE A 75 -6.37 4.17 -11.72
N SER A 76 -7.58 4.42 -12.23
CA SER A 76 -8.21 3.56 -13.25
C SER A 76 -7.50 3.62 -14.60
N GLU A 77 -6.98 4.79 -14.98
CA GLU A 77 -6.21 4.99 -16.22
C GLU A 77 -4.81 4.37 -16.14
N ILE A 78 -4.10 4.59 -15.03
CA ILE A 78 -2.70 4.20 -14.86
C ILE A 78 -2.56 2.73 -14.45
N LYS A 79 -3.54 2.18 -13.73
CA LYS A 79 -3.52 0.82 -13.16
C LYS A 79 -2.21 0.55 -12.38
N PRO A 80 -1.98 1.30 -11.29
CA PRO A 80 -0.72 1.22 -10.55
C PRO A 80 -0.54 -0.17 -9.90
N ASN A 81 0.67 -0.70 -9.94
CA ASN A 81 1.04 -1.94 -9.24
C ASN A 81 1.38 -1.69 -7.77
N LEU A 82 1.82 -0.46 -7.47
CA LEU A 82 2.24 -0.05 -6.15
C LEU A 82 1.78 1.38 -5.88
N LEU A 83 1.28 1.63 -4.67
CA LEU A 83 0.89 2.97 -4.22
C LEU A 83 1.45 3.30 -2.84
N MET A 84 1.88 4.54 -2.64
CA MET A 84 2.23 5.04 -1.32
C MET A 84 0.96 5.48 -0.60
N SER A 85 0.87 5.18 0.70
CA SER A 85 -0.25 5.58 1.53
C SER A 85 0.19 6.01 2.92
N VAL A 86 -0.67 6.81 3.54
CA VAL A 86 -0.57 7.26 4.93
C VAL A 86 -1.88 6.93 5.64
N PRO A 87 -1.94 6.93 6.99
CA PRO A 87 -3.16 6.51 7.70
C PRO A 87 -4.43 7.24 7.29
N ALA A 88 -4.36 8.55 7.01
CA ALA A 88 -5.52 9.32 6.55
C ALA A 88 -6.05 8.86 5.18
N LEU A 89 -5.14 8.59 4.23
CA LEU A 89 -5.51 8.13 2.89
C LEU A 89 -6.06 6.71 2.93
N SER A 90 -5.40 5.80 3.65
CA SER A 90 -5.87 4.43 3.85
C SER A 90 -7.26 4.37 4.50
N LYS A 91 -7.53 5.22 5.52
CA LYS A 91 -8.85 5.35 6.14
C LYS A 91 -9.90 5.81 5.14
N THR A 92 -9.54 6.76 4.27
CA THR A 92 -10.43 7.30 3.24
C THR A 92 -10.78 6.23 2.20
N PHE A 93 -9.78 5.47 1.74
CA PHE A 93 -9.99 4.33 0.83
C PHE A 93 -10.89 3.27 1.45
N ARG A 94 -10.63 2.84 2.69
CA ARG A 94 -11.49 1.88 3.39
C ARG A 94 -12.94 2.38 3.48
N LYS A 95 -13.14 3.62 3.93
CA LYS A 95 -14.48 4.22 4.05
C LYS A 95 -15.20 4.26 2.71
N SER A 96 -14.49 4.58 1.62
CA SER A 96 -15.05 4.57 0.26
C SER A 96 -15.48 3.17 -0.17
N ILE A 97 -14.64 2.15 0.09
CA ILE A 97 -14.96 0.75 -0.18
C ILE A 97 -16.20 0.31 0.61
N GLU A 98 -16.20 0.50 1.93
CA GLU A 98 -17.32 0.12 2.80
C GLU A 98 -18.62 0.82 2.40
N SER A 99 -18.56 2.11 2.09
CA SER A 99 -19.71 2.87 1.59
C SER A 99 -20.22 2.35 0.24
N GLY A 100 -19.31 2.01 -0.66
CA GLY A 100 -19.63 1.42 -1.97
C GLY A 100 -20.29 0.05 -1.84
N ILE A 101 -19.84 -0.77 -0.90
CA ILE A 101 -20.45 -2.08 -0.59
C ILE A 101 -21.82 -1.91 0.07
N ALA A 102 -21.96 -1.02 1.05
CA ALA A 102 -23.23 -0.77 1.74
C ALA A 102 -24.34 -0.32 0.77
N LYS A 103 -23.99 0.51 -0.23
CA LYS A 103 -24.92 0.96 -1.28
C LYS A 103 -25.45 -0.17 -2.17
N LYS A 104 -24.76 -1.32 -2.25
CA LYS A 104 -25.21 -2.50 -3.02
C LYS A 104 -26.26 -3.34 -2.28
N GLY A 105 -26.65 -2.94 -1.07
CA GLY A 105 -27.71 -3.57 -0.29
C GLY A 105 -27.21 -4.47 0.85
N LYS A 106 -28.13 -4.80 1.76
CA LYS A 106 -27.83 -5.51 3.02
C LYS A 106 -27.20 -6.89 2.78
N PHE A 107 -27.66 -7.63 1.77
CA PHE A 107 -27.12 -8.94 1.45
C PHE A 107 -25.67 -8.90 0.99
N VAL A 108 -25.31 -7.99 0.08
CA VAL A 108 -23.93 -7.84 -0.41
C VAL A 108 -23.02 -7.38 0.74
N ASN A 109 -23.48 -6.47 1.58
CA ASN A 109 -22.74 -6.03 2.76
C ASN A 109 -22.51 -7.19 3.75
N TRP A 110 -23.53 -8.00 4.02
CA TRP A 110 -23.39 -9.19 4.86
C TRP A 110 -22.37 -10.18 4.28
N LEU A 111 -22.47 -10.46 2.98
CA LEU A 111 -21.56 -11.39 2.29
C LEU A 111 -20.10 -10.87 2.30
N PHE A 112 -19.91 -9.56 2.12
CA PHE A 112 -18.60 -8.92 2.22
C PHE A 112 -17.99 -9.06 3.62
N ASN A 113 -18.78 -8.80 4.67
CA ASN A 113 -18.34 -8.99 6.05
C ASN A 113 -18.02 -10.45 6.38
N LEU A 114 -18.79 -11.41 5.85
CA LEU A 114 -18.48 -12.83 5.96
C LEU A 114 -17.16 -13.19 5.26
N GLY A 115 -16.93 -12.62 4.07
CA GLY A 115 -15.67 -12.75 3.36
C GLY A 115 -14.50 -12.18 4.16
N LEU A 116 -14.65 -11.00 4.76
CA LEU A 116 -13.62 -10.38 5.61
C LEU A 116 -13.29 -11.27 6.81
N ARG A 117 -14.30 -11.80 7.51
CA ARG A 117 -14.08 -12.73 8.65
C ARG A 117 -13.28 -13.96 8.23
N THR A 118 -13.63 -14.54 7.08
CA THR A 118 -12.93 -15.70 6.51
C THR A 118 -11.46 -15.35 6.19
N ALA A 119 -11.25 -14.21 5.53
CA ALA A 119 -9.93 -13.74 5.17
C ALA A 119 -9.07 -13.39 6.40
N TYR A 120 -9.65 -12.80 7.44
CA TYR A 120 -8.96 -12.52 8.71
C TYR A 120 -8.49 -13.81 9.38
N ALA A 121 -9.34 -14.83 9.45
CA ALA A 121 -8.97 -16.13 10.00
C ALA A 121 -7.88 -16.84 9.17
N HIS A 122 -7.97 -16.78 7.84
CA HIS A 122 -6.98 -17.38 6.94
C HIS A 122 -5.62 -16.67 6.99
N ASN A 123 -5.62 -15.33 6.96
CA ASN A 123 -4.41 -14.52 6.83
C ASN A 123 -3.72 -14.26 8.18
N ASP A 124 -4.46 -14.27 9.29
CA ASP A 124 -3.94 -14.04 10.64
C ASP A 124 -3.14 -12.72 10.71
N MET A 125 -1.89 -12.75 11.19
CA MET A 125 -0.99 -11.59 11.24
C MET A 125 -0.13 -11.41 9.98
N GLY A 126 -0.46 -12.09 8.87
CA GLY A 126 0.32 -12.11 7.62
C GLY A 126 1.37 -13.22 7.59
N ILE A 127 2.21 -13.32 8.63
CA ILE A 127 3.30 -14.31 8.71
C ILE A 127 2.81 -15.77 8.83
N ASN A 128 1.56 -15.95 9.28
CA ASN A 128 0.91 -17.25 9.49
C ASN A 128 -0.11 -17.57 8.41
N ARG A 129 -0.14 -16.79 7.31
CA ARG A 129 -1.10 -16.95 6.22
C ARG A 129 -1.11 -18.39 5.71
N GLY A 130 -2.28 -19.03 5.78
CA GLY A 130 -2.48 -20.40 5.30
C GLY A 130 -1.69 -21.49 6.03
N LYS A 131 -1.14 -21.22 7.22
CA LYS A 131 -0.42 -22.23 8.03
C LYS A 131 -1.38 -23.01 8.95
N GLY A 132 -1.10 -24.31 9.13
CA GLY A 132 -1.89 -25.21 9.98
C GLY A 132 -3.32 -25.35 9.49
N TRP A 133 -4.29 -25.39 10.41
CA TRP A 133 -5.72 -25.55 10.10
C TRP A 133 -6.28 -24.43 9.20
N ARG A 134 -5.62 -23.26 9.14
CA ARG A 134 -6.04 -22.12 8.31
C ARG A 134 -6.02 -22.42 6.81
N ILE A 135 -5.23 -23.40 6.36
CA ILE A 135 -5.21 -23.82 4.96
C ILE A 135 -6.58 -24.34 4.48
N LEU A 136 -7.39 -24.88 5.40
CA LEU A 136 -8.73 -25.38 5.11
C LEU A 136 -9.68 -24.24 4.69
N LEU A 137 -9.39 -23.00 5.10
CA LEU A 137 -10.16 -21.83 4.70
C LEU A 137 -9.78 -21.32 3.30
N LYS A 138 -8.70 -21.83 2.69
CA LYS A 138 -8.19 -21.34 1.40
C LYS A 138 -9.22 -21.43 0.26
N PRO A 139 -9.98 -22.52 0.07
CA PRO A 139 -10.99 -22.58 -0.99
C PRO A 139 -12.09 -21.53 -0.80
N LEU A 140 -12.59 -21.38 0.43
CA LEU A 140 -13.63 -20.41 0.76
C LEU A 140 -13.13 -18.97 0.61
N TYR A 141 -11.91 -18.70 1.09
CA TYR A 141 -11.23 -17.42 0.87
C TYR A 141 -11.06 -17.12 -0.62
N SER A 142 -10.61 -18.09 -1.42
CA SER A 142 -10.44 -17.91 -2.87
C SER A 142 -11.75 -17.62 -3.60
N LEU A 143 -12.87 -18.21 -3.15
CA LEU A 143 -14.19 -17.89 -3.66
C LEU A 143 -14.56 -16.43 -3.38
N PHE A 144 -14.44 -15.97 -2.13
CA PHE A 144 -14.68 -14.56 -1.77
C PHE A 144 -13.74 -13.61 -2.50
N ASP A 145 -12.47 -14.01 -2.67
CA ASP A 145 -11.49 -13.22 -3.38
C ASP A 145 -11.89 -12.98 -4.84
N LYS A 146 -12.29 -14.04 -5.56
CA LYS A 146 -12.73 -13.93 -6.96
C LYS A 146 -14.05 -13.17 -7.12
N VAL A 147 -15.01 -13.39 -6.24
CA VAL A 147 -16.39 -12.86 -6.40
C VAL A 147 -16.53 -11.43 -5.88
N LEU A 148 -15.84 -11.09 -4.78
CA LEU A 148 -15.98 -9.82 -4.07
C LEU A 148 -14.71 -8.98 -4.12
N PHE A 149 -13.59 -9.50 -3.60
CA PHE A 149 -12.39 -8.67 -3.40
C PHE A 149 -11.74 -8.27 -4.72
N ALA A 150 -11.77 -9.12 -5.74
CA ALA A 150 -11.34 -8.78 -7.09
C ALA A 150 -12.11 -7.55 -7.61
N LYS A 151 -13.42 -7.44 -7.37
CA LYS A 151 -14.22 -6.27 -7.77
C LYS A 151 -13.81 -5.00 -7.02
N VAL A 152 -13.37 -5.13 -5.77
CA VAL A 152 -12.80 -4.00 -5.02
C VAL A 152 -11.46 -3.58 -5.65
N ARG A 153 -10.58 -4.54 -5.95
CA ARG A 153 -9.28 -4.27 -6.62
C ARG A 153 -9.44 -3.66 -8.01
N GLN A 154 -10.51 -3.98 -8.73
CA GLN A 154 -10.82 -3.31 -10.00
C GLN A 154 -11.03 -1.79 -9.83
N GLY A 155 -11.54 -1.33 -8.69
CA GLY A 155 -11.62 0.10 -8.37
C GLY A 155 -10.25 0.76 -8.19
N PHE A 156 -9.19 -0.04 -8.02
CA PHE A 156 -7.80 0.39 -7.97
C PHE A 156 -7.04 0.11 -9.29
N GLY A 157 -7.76 -0.12 -10.38
CA GLY A 157 -7.18 -0.44 -11.69
C GLY A 157 -6.88 -1.93 -11.91
N GLY A 158 -7.11 -2.79 -10.91
CA GLY A 158 -7.04 -4.25 -11.04
C GLY A 158 -5.64 -4.86 -10.97
N GLU A 159 -4.58 -4.05 -11.06
CA GLU A 159 -3.18 -4.50 -11.05
C GLU A 159 -2.42 -4.15 -9.76
N LEU A 160 -3.09 -3.54 -8.79
CA LEU A 160 -2.46 -3.12 -7.53
C LEU A 160 -2.08 -4.33 -6.68
N ASP A 161 -0.78 -4.51 -6.46
CA ASP A 161 -0.23 -5.60 -5.67
C ASP A 161 -0.19 -5.24 -4.18
N PHE A 162 0.26 -4.02 -3.83
CA PHE A 162 0.37 -3.58 -2.44
C PHE A 162 0.53 -2.07 -2.29
N PHE A 163 0.38 -1.60 -1.05
CA PHE A 163 0.73 -0.26 -0.66
C PHE A 163 2.03 -0.23 0.14
N ILE A 164 2.78 0.87 0.06
CA ILE A 164 3.83 1.21 1.03
C ILE A 164 3.23 2.22 2.02
N GLY A 165 3.24 1.88 3.31
CA GLY A 165 2.74 2.75 4.38
C GLY A 165 3.85 3.54 5.05
N GLY A 166 3.68 4.84 5.23
CA GLY A 166 4.65 5.70 5.91
C GLY A 166 4.03 6.87 6.66
N GLY A 167 4.90 7.73 7.23
CA GLY A 167 4.53 8.98 7.91
C GLY A 167 3.97 8.82 9.33
N ALA A 168 3.12 7.83 9.55
CA ALA A 168 2.60 7.49 10.88
C ALA A 168 2.26 6.00 10.98
N LEU A 169 2.07 5.52 12.21
CA LEU A 169 1.67 4.14 12.47
C LEU A 169 0.26 3.90 11.89
N LEU A 170 0.16 2.96 10.95
CA LEU A 170 -1.12 2.50 10.45
C LEU A 170 -1.76 1.56 11.46
N ASP A 171 -3.02 1.81 11.78
CA ASP A 171 -3.80 0.95 12.66
C ASP A 171 -3.79 -0.51 12.17
N SER A 172 -3.67 -1.44 13.13
CA SER A 172 -3.52 -2.87 12.82
C SER A 172 -4.77 -3.46 12.16
N GLU A 173 -5.95 -2.96 12.48
CA GLU A 173 -7.17 -3.39 11.81
C GLU A 173 -7.23 -2.84 10.37
N LEU A 174 -6.76 -1.62 10.14
CA LEU A 174 -6.63 -1.12 8.76
C LEU A 174 -5.65 -1.98 7.93
N GLN A 175 -4.54 -2.42 8.52
CA GLN A 175 -3.61 -3.37 7.88
C GLN A 175 -4.29 -4.72 7.58
N ARG A 176 -5.06 -5.27 8.52
CA ARG A 176 -5.80 -6.54 8.34
C ARG A 176 -6.83 -6.43 7.23
N PHE A 177 -7.59 -5.35 7.18
CA PHE A 177 -8.58 -5.08 6.14
C PHE A 177 -7.95 -5.11 4.73
N PHE A 178 -6.87 -4.36 4.54
CA PHE A 178 -6.19 -4.29 3.25
C PHE A 178 -5.53 -5.60 2.84
N LEU A 179 -4.96 -6.34 3.80
CA LEU A 179 -4.46 -7.70 3.56
C LEU A 179 -5.59 -8.67 3.17
N ALA A 180 -6.76 -8.57 3.80
CA ALA A 180 -7.90 -9.44 3.51
C ALA A 180 -8.40 -9.30 2.07
N ILE A 181 -8.50 -8.06 1.59
CA ILE A 181 -8.94 -7.76 0.21
C ILE A 181 -7.81 -7.88 -0.83
N GLY A 182 -6.64 -8.39 -0.44
CA GLY A 182 -5.53 -8.69 -1.35
C GLY A 182 -4.74 -7.47 -1.83
N MET A 183 -4.75 -6.36 -1.09
CA MET A 183 -3.90 -5.18 -1.35
C MET A 183 -3.17 -4.78 -0.07
N PRO A 184 -2.27 -5.62 0.47
CA PRO A 184 -1.65 -5.40 1.77
C PRO A 184 -0.92 -4.06 1.86
N VAL A 185 -0.90 -3.47 3.06
CA VAL A 185 -0.06 -2.30 3.33
C VAL A 185 1.23 -2.73 4.01
N CYS A 186 2.34 -2.55 3.31
CA CYS A 186 3.68 -2.74 3.85
C CYS A 186 4.06 -1.49 4.67
N GLN A 187 3.76 -1.51 5.97
CA GLN A 187 4.12 -0.44 6.89
C GLN A 187 5.63 -0.34 7.03
N GLY A 188 6.17 0.88 6.90
CA GLY A 188 7.54 1.22 7.25
C GLY A 188 7.65 2.34 8.26
N TYR A 189 8.88 2.56 8.71
CA TYR A 189 9.27 3.60 9.64
C TYR A 189 10.45 4.38 9.08
N GLY A 190 10.43 5.69 9.35
CA GLY A 190 11.33 6.63 8.75
C GLY A 190 11.03 8.06 9.18
N LEU A 191 11.99 8.94 8.93
CA LEU A 191 11.96 10.37 9.23
C LEU A 191 12.86 11.13 8.26
N SER A 192 12.56 12.40 8.01
CA SER A 192 13.31 13.23 7.05
C SER A 192 14.81 13.25 7.31
N GLU A 193 15.23 13.28 8.57
CA GLU A 193 16.63 13.28 9.03
C GLU A 193 17.38 12.01 8.62
N SER A 194 16.67 10.91 8.33
CA SER A 194 17.23 9.62 7.88
C SER A 194 17.09 9.37 6.38
N SER A 195 16.65 10.37 5.61
CA SER A 195 16.63 10.36 4.15
C SER A 195 15.73 9.40 3.35
N PRO A 196 14.51 8.99 3.74
CA PRO A 196 13.88 8.92 5.05
C PRO A 196 13.63 7.48 5.55
N VAL A 197 13.93 6.45 4.76
CA VAL A 197 13.50 5.07 5.06
C VAL A 197 14.51 4.37 5.96
N ILE A 198 14.06 3.87 7.12
CA ILE A 198 14.87 3.08 8.04
C ILE A 198 14.48 1.60 7.99
N SER A 199 13.17 1.33 7.99
CA SER A 199 12.64 -0.03 7.95
C SER A 199 11.31 -0.08 7.22
N SER A 200 11.00 -1.25 6.66
CA SER A 200 9.69 -1.52 6.07
C SER A 200 9.36 -3.00 6.12
N ASN A 201 8.06 -3.30 6.21
CA ASN A 201 7.56 -4.58 5.76
C ASN A 201 7.74 -4.70 4.24
N SER A 202 7.68 -5.93 3.76
CA SER A 202 7.59 -6.23 2.33
C SER A 202 6.65 -7.40 2.11
N LEU A 203 6.23 -7.63 0.87
CA LEU A 203 5.39 -8.77 0.53
C LEU A 203 5.99 -10.12 0.99
N LYS A 204 7.33 -10.23 0.99
CA LYS A 204 8.04 -11.43 1.45
C LYS A 204 8.04 -11.58 2.97
N ASN A 205 7.98 -10.48 3.72
CA ASN A 205 8.14 -10.43 5.17
C ASN A 205 7.05 -9.58 5.84
N LEU A 206 5.79 -9.78 5.46
CA LEU A 206 4.68 -9.00 5.98
C LEU A 206 4.30 -9.48 7.39
N LYS A 207 4.39 -8.59 8.38
CA LYS A 207 3.88 -8.82 9.74
C LYS A 207 3.13 -7.60 10.25
N ILE A 208 1.83 -7.78 10.47
CA ILE A 208 0.93 -6.73 10.95
C ILE A 208 1.42 -6.18 12.30
N GLY A 209 1.30 -4.86 12.46
CA GLY A 209 1.67 -4.16 13.71
C GLY A 209 3.18 -3.98 13.91
N THR A 210 3.98 -4.17 12.87
CA THR A 210 5.43 -3.94 12.90
C THR A 210 5.86 -2.98 11.79
N SER A 211 7.04 -2.40 11.91
CA SER A 211 7.71 -1.64 10.83
C SER A 211 8.58 -2.52 9.93
N GLY A 212 8.46 -3.85 10.07
CA GLY A 212 9.17 -4.82 9.25
C GLY A 212 10.67 -4.94 9.54
N LYS A 213 11.48 -4.96 8.48
CA LYS A 213 12.93 -5.19 8.54
C LYS A 213 13.69 -3.91 8.23
N LEU A 214 14.89 -3.78 8.81
CA LEU A 214 15.81 -2.69 8.51
C LEU A 214 16.27 -2.76 7.05
N VAL A 215 16.43 -1.59 6.43
CA VAL A 215 17.15 -1.48 5.16
C VAL A 215 18.60 -1.94 5.30
N LYS A 216 19.23 -2.33 4.19
CA LYS A 216 20.62 -2.77 4.17
C LYS A 216 21.43 -2.04 3.09
N PRO A 217 22.72 -1.74 3.32
CA PRO A 217 23.39 -1.76 4.62
C PRO A 217 22.88 -0.62 5.51
N LEU A 218 22.75 -0.84 6.82
CA LEU A 218 22.46 0.19 7.81
C LEU A 218 23.23 -0.19 9.09
N ASP A 219 24.11 0.69 9.52
CA ASP A 219 24.85 0.52 10.77
C ASP A 219 23.94 0.89 11.95
N LEU A 220 23.99 0.07 13.01
CA LEU A 220 23.16 0.19 14.21
C LEU A 220 23.90 0.88 15.35
#